data_AF-A0A0V0GK97-F1
#
_entry.id   AF-A0A0V0GK97-F1
#
_cell.length_a   1.000
_cell.length_b   1.000
_cell.length_c   1.000
_cell.angle_alpha   90.00
_cell.angle_beta   90.00
_cell.angle_gamma   90.00
#
_symmetry.space_group_name_H-M   'P 1'
#
loop_
_entity.id
_entity.type
_entity.pdbx_description
1 polymer ?
#
loop_
_entity_poly.entity_id
_entity_poly.type
_entity_poly.pdbx_seq_one_letter_code
_entity_poly.pdbx_strand_id
1 'polypeptide(L)'
;MGLWRAIRNQWPKFWGNSVIKVGYGRKTMFWNDVWVGQTPLRQQFPDIYNLNQQNLATISEVKNAMHKVGISPSEDSSMTGKWRE
;
A
#
# COMPACT_ATOMS: atom_id res chain seq x y z
N MET A 1 -32.35 -7.25 -7.86
CA MET A 1 -30.89 -7.41 -7.62
C MET A 1 -30.31 -6.04 -7.32
N GLY A 2 -29.85 -5.77 -6.10
CA GLY A 2 -29.42 -4.43 -5.72
C GLY A 2 -28.09 -4.02 -6.35
N LEU A 3 -27.97 -2.76 -6.75
CA LEU A 3 -26.74 -2.11 -7.22
C LEU A 3 -25.53 -2.47 -6.35
N TRP A 4 -25.73 -2.52 -5.04
CA TRP A 4 -24.70 -2.88 -4.07
C TRP A 4 -24.13 -4.29 -4.25
N ARG A 5 -24.95 -5.25 -4.71
CA ARG A 5 -24.50 -6.61 -4.99
C ARG A 5 -23.65 -6.68 -6.25
N ALA A 6 -23.98 -5.88 -7.27
CA ALA A 6 -23.19 -5.78 -8.49
C ALA A 6 -21.81 -5.14 -8.22
N ILE A 7 -21.77 -4.09 -7.40
CA ILE A 7 -20.52 -3.43 -6.98
C ILE A 7 -19.63 -4.43 -6.21
N ARG A 8 -20.17 -5.16 -5.23
CA ARG A 8 -19.39 -6.15 -4.47
C ARG A 8 -18.86 -7.30 -5.32
N ASN A 9 -19.61 -7.77 -6.31
CA ASN A 9 -19.15 -8.82 -7.22
C ASN A 9 -17.97 -8.36 -8.08
N GLN A 10 -17.91 -7.06 -8.41
CA GLN A 10 -16.88 -6.48 -9.25
C GLN A 10 -15.70 -5.91 -8.44
N TRP A 11 -15.85 -5.81 -7.11
CA TRP A 11 -14.83 -5.37 -6.17
C TRP A 11 -13.49 -6.11 -6.32
N PRO A 12 -13.43 -7.45 -6.48
CA PRO A 12 -12.16 -8.16 -6.68
C PRO A 12 -11.42 -7.75 -7.96
N LYS A 13 -12.18 -7.46 -9.04
CA LYS A 13 -11.62 -6.98 -10.31
C LYS A 13 -11.13 -5.53 -10.22
N PHE A 14 -11.82 -4.72 -9.42
CA PHE A 14 -11.44 -3.34 -9.15
C PHE A 14 -10.19 -3.29 -8.25
N TRP A 15 -10.08 -4.20 -7.28
CA TRP A 15 -9.01 -4.25 -6.30
C TRP A 15 -7.63 -4.52 -6.91
N GLY A 16 -7.54 -5.53 -7.78
CA GLY A 16 -6.25 -5.96 -8.36
C GLY A 16 -5.54 -4.88 -9.19
N ASN A 17 -6.27 -3.86 -9.66
CA ASN A 17 -5.76 -2.78 -10.50
C ASN A 17 -5.93 -1.38 -9.88
N SER A 18 -6.25 -1.28 -8.58
CA SER A 18 -6.45 0.00 -7.91
C SER A 18 -5.12 0.59 -7.44
N VAL A 19 -4.81 1.81 -7.88
CA VAL A 19 -3.65 2.59 -7.39
C VAL A 19 -4.13 3.63 -6.39
N ILE A 20 -3.57 3.63 -5.18
CA ILE A 20 -3.88 4.61 -4.14
C ILE A 20 -2.90 5.77 -4.29
N LYS A 21 -3.39 6.93 -4.72
CA LYS A 21 -2.59 8.15 -4.70
C LYS A 21 -2.64 8.77 -3.32
N VAL A 22 -1.65 8.45 -2.49
CA VAL A 22 -1.46 9.14 -1.21
C VAL A 22 -0.85 10.50 -1.50
N GLY A 23 -1.50 11.57 -1.03
CA GLY A 23 -1.03 12.94 -1.17
C GLY A 23 0.21 13.22 -0.30
N TYR A 24 0.12 14.18 0.62
CA TYR A 24 1.22 14.47 1.54
C TYR A 24 1.40 13.36 2.58
N GLY A 25 2.15 12.33 2.22
CA GLY A 25 2.41 11.13 3.03
C GLY A 25 3.22 11.33 4.32
N ARG A 26 3.39 12.58 4.79
CA ARG A 26 4.03 12.92 6.08
C ARG A 26 3.11 12.71 7.29
N LYS A 27 1.80 12.59 7.06
CA LYS A 27 0.81 12.33 8.11
C LYS A 27 0.21 10.93 8.04
N THR A 28 0.51 10.19 6.97
CA THR A 28 -0.05 8.86 6.74
C THR A 28 0.95 7.80 7.20
N MET A 29 0.62 7.08 8.26
CA MET A 29 1.42 5.98 8.79
C MET A 29 1.23 4.72 7.95
N PHE A 30 2.34 4.15 7.47
CA PHE A 30 2.30 3.00 6.58
C PHE A 30 1.60 1.78 7.20
N TRP A 31 1.85 1.47 8.47
CA TRP A 31 1.26 0.29 9.08
C TRP A 31 -0.03 0.54 9.85
N ASN A 32 -0.17 1.74 10.39
CA ASN A 32 -1.21 2.06 11.37
C ASN A 32 -2.46 2.67 10.74
N ASP A 33 -2.35 3.29 9.57
CA ASP A 33 -3.51 3.86 8.89
C ASP A 33 -4.19 2.82 8.00
N VAL A 34 -5.49 3.02 7.78
CA VAL A 34 -6.27 2.21 6.84
C VAL A 34 -5.97 2.69 5.43
N TRP A 35 -5.38 1.79 4.66
CA TRP A 35 -5.03 2.01 3.25
C TRP A 35 -6.24 1.85 2.36
N VAL A 36 -6.72 0.61 2.29
CA VAL A 36 -7.86 0.22 1.51
C VAL A 36 -8.59 -0.88 2.26
N GLY A 37 -9.92 -0.85 2.23
CA GLY A 37 -10.76 -1.74 3.02
C GLY A 37 -11.13 -1.09 4.34
N GLN A 38 -11.07 -1.84 5.44
CA GLN A 38 -11.54 -1.39 6.75
C GLN A 38 -10.51 -1.55 7.87
N THR A 39 -9.39 -2.24 7.61
CA THR A 39 -8.39 -2.57 8.64
C THR A 39 -6.99 -2.09 8.22
N PRO A 40 -6.17 -1.59 9.16
CA PRO A 40 -4.78 -1.23 8.89
C PRO A 40 -3.91 -2.44 8.54
N LEU A 41 -2.79 -2.19 7.85
CA LEU A 41 -1.85 -3.25 7.45
C LEU A 41 -1.27 -4.02 8.66
N ARG A 42 -1.06 -3.36 9.81
CA ARG A 42 -0.57 -4.04 11.03
C ARG A 42 -1.50 -5.16 11.52
N GLN A 43 -2.81 -5.05 11.25
CA GLN A 43 -3.79 -6.04 11.68
C GLN A 43 -3.91 -7.18 10.67
N GLN A 44 -3.68 -6.89 9.38
CA GLN A 44 -3.69 -7.91 8.33
C GLN A 44 -2.40 -8.71 8.30
N PHE A 45 -1.27 -8.09 8.65
CA PHE A 45 0.07 -8.70 8.58
C PHE A 45 0.86 -8.47 9.89
N PRO A 46 0.41 -9.02 11.03
CA PRO A 46 1.01 -8.76 12.34
C PRO A 46 2.45 -9.26 12.46
N ASP A 47 2.79 -10.39 11.82
CA ASP A 47 4.15 -10.93 11.86
C ASP A 47 5.15 -10.01 11.14
N ILE A 48 4.76 -9.50 9.97
CA ILE A 48 5.59 -8.55 9.21
C ILE A 48 5.73 -7.24 9.98
N TYR A 49 4.66 -6.78 10.62
CA TYR A 49 4.69 -5.59 11.47
C TYR A 49 5.69 -5.71 12.63
N ASN A 50 5.74 -6.88 13.29
CA ASN A 50 6.65 -7.13 14.41
C ASN A 50 8.11 -7.27 13.97
N LEU A 51 8.36 -7.82 12.79
CA LEU A 51 9.70 -7.94 12.21
C LEU A 51 10.23 -6.60 11.67
N ASN A 52 9.34 -5.68 11.32
CA ASN A 52 9.71 -4.40 10.73
C ASN A 52 10.15 -3.38 11.79
N GLN A 53 11.41 -2.95 11.74
CA GLN A 53 11.97 -1.92 12.62
C GLN A 53 11.37 -0.52 12.39
N GLN A 54 10.70 -0.30 11.26
CA GLN A 54 10.07 0.96 10.86
C GLN A 54 8.53 0.88 10.94
N ASN A 55 8.01 0.13 11.89
CA ASN A 55 6.57 -0.13 12.02
C ASN A 55 5.70 1.11 12.35
N LEU A 56 6.31 2.23 12.74
CA LEU A 56 5.64 3.52 12.94
C LEU A 56 5.92 4.55 11.83
N ALA A 57 6.64 4.15 10.78
CA ALA A 57 7.05 5.07 9.73
C ALA A 57 5.87 5.58 8.91
N THR A 58 5.98 6.84 8.52
CA THR A 58 5.12 7.50 7.55
C THR A 58 5.47 7.07 6.13
N ILE A 59 4.55 7.28 5.21
CA ILE A 59 4.78 7.03 3.77
C ILE A 59 5.96 7.80 3.22
N SER A 60 6.16 9.04 3.67
CA SER A 60 7.34 9.80 3.25
C SER A 60 8.64 9.14 3.72
N GLU A 61 8.67 8.59 4.93
CA GLU A 61 9.86 7.95 5.47
C GLU A 61 10.13 6.62 4.76
N VAL A 62 9.11 5.80 4.53
CA VAL A 62 9.22 4.55 3.76
C VAL A 62 9.71 4.84 2.33
N LYS A 63 9.12 5.83 1.65
CA LYS A 63 9.54 6.23 0.29
C LYS A 63 11.01 6.71 0.27
N ASN A 64 11.40 7.52 1.25
CA ASN A 64 12.77 8.01 1.36
C ASN A 64 13.76 6.88 1.68
N ALA A 65 13.37 5.91 2.50
CA ALA A 65 14.17 4.73 2.80
C ALA A 65 14.40 3.88 1.54
N MET A 66 13.37 3.66 0.73
CA MET A 66 13.50 2.93 -0.54
C MET A 66 14.46 3.63 -1.52
N HIS A 67 14.38 4.96 -1.64
CA HIS A 67 15.31 5.74 -2.47
C HIS A 67 16.77 5.62 -1.98
N LYS A 68 17.00 5.58 -0.67
CA LYS A 68 18.35 5.40 -0.09
C LYS A 68 18.94 4.02 -0.35
N VAL A 69 18.10 2.99 -0.52
CA VAL A 69 18.52 1.62 -0.83
C VAL A 69 18.80 1.43 -2.34
N GLY A 70 18.70 2.50 -3.15
CA GLY A 70 18.90 2.43 -4.60
C GLY A 70 17.73 1.81 -5.35
N ILE A 71 16.62 1.54 -4.65
CA ILE A 71 15.34 1.14 -5.24
C ILE A 71 14.60 2.44 -5.57
N SER A 72 14.98 3.08 -6.66
CA SER A 72 14.25 4.23 -7.19
C SER A 72 12.94 3.72 -7.79
N PRO A 73 11.77 4.12 -7.27
CA PRO A 73 10.52 3.90 -7.99
C PRO A 73 10.64 4.69 -9.29
N SER A 74 10.67 4.02 -10.44
CA SER A 74 10.44 4.68 -11.71
C SER A 74 9.17 5.51 -11.59
N GLU A 75 9.15 6.73 -12.11
CA GLU A 75 7.98 7.62 -12.04
C GLU A 75 6.72 7.06 -12.74
N ASP A 76 6.84 5.89 -13.38
CA ASP A 76 5.72 5.08 -13.82
C ASP A 76 4.98 4.48 -12.61
N SER A 77 3.77 5.00 -12.36
CA SER A 77 2.88 4.62 -11.26
C SER A 77 2.27 3.21 -11.39
N SER A 78 2.94 2.26 -12.03
CA SER A 78 2.56 0.85 -12.04
C SER A 78 3.53 0.05 -11.15
N MET A 79 3.02 -0.51 -10.06
CA MET A 79 3.73 -1.52 -9.26
C MET A 79 3.81 -2.86 -10.04
N THR A 80 4.39 -2.87 -11.24
CA THR A 80 4.73 -4.10 -11.96
C THR A 80 6.25 -4.21 -12.08
N GLY A 81 6.89 -4.53 -10.96
CA GLY A 81 8.31 -4.87 -10.94
C GLY A 81 8.55 -6.26 -11.53
N LYS A 82 8.96 -6.32 -12.81
CA LYS A 82 9.58 -7.50 -13.40
C LYS A 82 11.00 -7.60 -12.84
N TRP A 83 11.24 -8.56 -11.94
CA TRP A 83 12.58 -8.88 -11.47
C TRP A 83 13.38 -9.48 -12.64
N ARG A 84 14.56 -8.92 -12.90
CA ARG A 84 15.48 -9.39 -13.94
C ARG A 84 16.18 -10.66 -13.41
N GLU A 85 16.15 -11.73 -14.19
CA GLU A 85 16.97 -12.95 -14.02
C GLU A 85 18.47 -12.64 -14.19
#